data_AF-A0A401VYK1-F1
#
_entry.id   AF-A0A401VYK1-F1
#
_cell.length_a   1.000
_cell.length_b   1.000
_cell.length_c   1.000
_cell.angle_alpha   90.00
_cell.angle_beta   90.00
_cell.angle_gamma   90.00
#
_symmetry.space_group_name_H-M   'P 1'
#
loop_
_entity.id
_entity.type
_entity.pdbx_description
1 polymer ?
#
loop_
_entity_poly.entity_id
_entity_poly.type
_entity_poly.pdbx_seq_one_letter_code
_entity_poly.pdbx_strand_id
1 'polypeptide(L)' 'MIAESQLLVAWDAEPPLVAQHIHAHPTLSEAVGETFLTLAERGLHQH' A
#
# COMPACT_ATOMS: atom_id res chain seq x y z
N MET A 1 -5.38 2.26 -7.44
CA MET A 1 -5.05 3.65 -7.78
C MET A 1 -3.85 3.66 -8.71
N ILE A 2 -3.95 4.15 -9.95
CA ILE A 2 -2.82 4.06 -10.91
C ILE A 2 -1.69 5.04 -10.59
N ALA A 3 -2.03 6.30 -10.30
CA ALA A 3 -1.02 7.34 -10.03
C ALA A 3 -0.17 7.04 -8.79
N GLU A 4 -0.80 6.57 -7.70
CA GLU A 4 -0.11 6.14 -6.49
C GLU A 4 0.90 5.02 -6.80
N SER A 5 0.47 3.96 -7.50
CA SER A 5 1.36 2.86 -7.87
C SER A 5 2.49 3.29 -8.82
N GLN A 6 2.24 4.24 -9.73
CA GLN A 6 3.29 4.79 -10.61
C GLN A 6 4.38 5.51 -9.80
N LEU A 7 4.01 6.27 -8.77
CA LEU A 7 4.97 6.94 -7.90
C LEU A 7 5.78 5.94 -7.07
N LEU A 8 5.13 4.90 -6.54
CA LEU A 8 5.83 3.83 -5.80
C LEU A 8 6.88 3.13 -6.67
N VAL A 9 6.53 2.81 -7.92
CA VAL A 9 7.48 2.24 -8.89
C VAL A 9 8.57 3.24 -9.26
N ALA A 10 8.23 4.51 -9.51
CA ALA A 10 9.21 5.54 -9.88
C ALA A 10 10.26 5.78 -8.79
N TRP A 11 9.90 5.57 -7.52
CA TRP A 11 10.80 5.66 -6.37
C TRP A 11 11.44 4.34 -5.95
N ASP A 12 11.18 3.24 -6.66
CA ASP A 12 11.64 1.90 -6.28
C ASP A 12 11.30 1.55 -4.83
N ALA A 13 10.08 1.91 -4.41
CA ALA A 13 9.67 1.85 -3.02
C ALA A 13 9.47 0.40 -2.55
N GLU A 14 10.22 -0.01 -1.54
CA GLU A 14 10.09 -1.35 -0.97
C GLU A 14 8.83 -1.51 -0.09
N PRO A 15 8.21 -2.71 -0.06
CA PRO A 15 6.95 -2.89 0.65
C PRO A 15 6.92 -2.50 2.14
N PRO A 16 7.95 -2.82 2.95
CA PRO A 16 7.98 -2.39 4.35
C PRO A 16 7.95 -0.87 4.54
N LEU A 17 8.52 -0.12 3.58
CA LEU A 17 8.51 1.35 3.60
C LEU A 17 7.16 1.91 3.21
N VAL A 18 6.43 1.26 2.30
CA VAL A 18 5.09 1.71 1.89
C VAL A 18 4.07 1.38 2.96
N ALA A 19 4.17 0.20 3.59
CA ALA A 19 3.24 -0.31 4.60
C ALA A 19 3.09 0.58 5.85
N GLN A 20 4.01 1.51 6.11
CA GLN A 20 3.91 2.46 7.24
C GLN A 20 3.05 3.70 6.92
N HIS A 21 2.69 3.91 5.65
CA HIS A 21 1.90 5.07 5.24
C HIS A 21 0.41 4.85 5.54
N ILE A 22 -0.25 5.92 5.97
CA ILE A 22 -1.65 5.90 6.34
C ILE A 22 -2.50 6.34 5.15
N HIS A 23 -3.49 5.52 4.81
CA HIS A 23 -4.51 5.86 3.83
C HIS A 23 -5.72 6.48 4.53
N ALA A 24 -6.27 7.53 3.92
CA ALA A 24 -7.51 8.14 4.42
C ALA A 24 -8.66 7.14 4.31
N HIS A 25 -9.51 7.09 5.34
CA HIS A 25 -10.70 6.24 5.36
C HIS A 25 -11.98 7.09 5.27
N PRO A 26 -13.00 6.69 4.50
CA PRO A 26 -13.05 5.55 3.58
C PRO A 26 -12.60 5.92 2.15
N THR A 27 -11.60 5.22 1.58
CA THR A 27 -11.13 5.44 0.21
C THR A 27 -10.65 4.16 -0.50
N LEU A 28 -10.62 4.20 -1.84
CA LEU A 28 -10.04 3.11 -2.66
C LEU A 28 -8.52 2.97 -2.51
N SER A 29 -7.85 3.97 -1.95
CA SER A 29 -6.39 3.96 -1.74
C SER A 29 -6.00 2.97 -0.63
N GLU A 30 -6.93 2.65 0.29
CA GLU A 30 -6.76 1.60 1.30
C GLU A 30 -6.45 0.23 0.70
N ALA A 31 -6.96 -0.09 -0.50
CA ALA A 31 -6.63 -1.34 -1.18
C ALA A 31 -5.14 -1.41 -1.61
N VAL A 32 -4.53 -0.27 -1.95
CA VAL A 32 -3.09 -0.20 -2.22
C VAL A 32 -2.33 -0.40 -0.91
N GLY A 33 -2.73 0.30 0.17
CA GLY A 33 -2.17 0.09 1.51
C GLY A 33 -2.21 -1.36 1.98
N GLU A 34 -3.36 -2.02 1.85
CA GLU A 34 -3.54 -3.44 2.20
C GLU A 34 -2.64 -4.37 1.38
N THR A 35 -2.45 -4.08 0.09
CA THR A 35 -1.52 -4.84 -0.76
C THR A 35 -0.10 -4.77 -0.21
N PHE A 36 0.37 -3.58 0.18
CA PHE A 36 1.72 -3.39 0.71
C PHE A 36 1.89 -3.91 2.14
N LEU A 37 0.85 -3.80 2.98
CA LEU A 37 0.81 -4.47 4.29
C LEU A 37 0.92 -5.99 4.12
N THR A 38 0.20 -6.57 3.16
CA THR A 38 0.27 -8.00 2.85
C THR A 38 1.66 -8.43 2.36
N LEU A 39 2.26 -7.68 1.44
CA LEU A 39 3.63 -7.93 0.97
C LEU A 39 4.69 -7.80 2.08
N ALA A 40 4.41 -7.01 3.11
CA ALA A 40 5.24 -6.87 4.31
C ALA A 40 4.84 -7.84 5.45
N GLU A 41 4.06 -8.89 5.15
CA GLU A 41 3.60 -9.93 6.10
C GLU A 41 2.74 -9.39 7.27
N ARG A 42 2.03 -8.27 7.04
CA ARG A 42 1.23 -7.54 8.03
C ARG A 42 -0.18 -7.19 7.53
N GLY A 43 -0.71 -7.95 6.59
CA GLY A 43 -2.07 -7.73 6.04
C GLY A 43 -3.14 -7.81 7.14
N LEU A 44 -4.10 -6.90 7.08
CA LEU A 44 -5.21 -6.80 8.04
C LEU A 44 -6.46 -7.53 7.53
N HIS A 45 -6.59 -7.67 6.21
CA HIS A 45 -7.78 -8.21 5.55
C HIS A 45 -7.41 -9.37 4.63
N GLN A 46 -6.81 -10.42 5.20
CA GLN A 46 -6.39 -11.63 4.49
C GLN A 46 -7.43 -12.74 4.69
N HIS A 47 -8.29 -12.93 3.70
CA HIS A 47 -9.29 -14.00 3.66
C HIS A 47 -9.26 -14.69 2.30
#